data_AF-A0A6P5F7X5-F1
#
_entry.id   AF-A0A6P5F7X5-F1
#
_cell.length_a   1.000
_cell.length_b   1.000
_cell.length_c   1.000
_cell.angle_alpha   90.00
_cell.angle_beta   90.00
_cell.angle_gamma   90.00
#
_symmetry.space_group_name_H-M   'P 1'
#
loop_
_entity.id
_entity.type
_entity.pdbx_description
1 polymer ?
#
loop_
_entity_poly.entity_id
_entity_poly.type
_entity_poly.pdbx_seq_one_letter_code
_entity_poly.pdbx_strand_id
1 'polypeptide(L)'
;MAANFWTSSHCKQLLDPDEVDVVHPLDRERGITQEEFRLVKIHMSFYIWKLAQQVKVRQRVIATATTYFRRVYTRKSMTEYDPRLVTPTCLYLASKAEESTVQARLLVFYIKKMWPDERYRFEIKDILEMEMKLLEALDYYLVVYHPYRPLLQLLQDANITDLTQCAWGLVNDTYKMDLILIYPPYMIALACIYIASVLKDKDTTAWFEELRADMNVVKNISIEILDFYDTYKIDPQKGLLDEKINPIMNKLPSKA
;
A
#
# COMPACT_ATOMS: atom_id res chain seq x y z
N MET A 1 -9.90 -14.01 -15.58
CA MET A 1 -9.13 -13.52 -14.41
C MET A 1 -8.48 -14.72 -13.75
N ALA A 2 -7.16 -14.76 -13.61
CA ALA A 2 -6.48 -15.93 -13.08
C ALA A 2 -7.04 -16.25 -11.68
N ALA A 3 -7.65 -17.42 -11.48
CA ALA A 3 -8.01 -17.88 -10.14
C ALA A 3 -6.76 -18.24 -9.31
N ASN A 4 -5.60 -18.32 -9.97
CA ASN A 4 -4.35 -18.80 -9.43
C ASN A 4 -3.29 -17.69 -9.40
N PHE A 5 -2.78 -17.39 -8.21
CA PHE A 5 -1.70 -16.42 -7.99
C PHE A 5 -0.43 -16.81 -8.76
N TRP A 6 -0.05 -18.09 -8.76
CA TRP A 6 1.24 -18.56 -9.31
C TRP A 6 1.38 -18.37 -10.83
N THR A 7 0.27 -18.34 -11.54
CA THR A 7 0.25 -18.08 -12.99
C THR A 7 -0.07 -16.62 -13.32
N SER A 8 -0.32 -15.79 -12.32
CA SER A 8 -0.76 -14.41 -12.50
C SER A 8 0.39 -13.48 -12.87
N SER A 9 0.05 -12.32 -13.44
CA SER A 9 1.02 -11.24 -13.62
C SER A 9 1.58 -10.73 -12.30
N HIS A 10 0.80 -10.75 -11.21
CA HIS A 10 1.26 -10.32 -9.90
C HIS A 10 2.47 -11.13 -9.44
N CYS A 11 2.40 -12.47 -9.50
CA CYS A 11 3.51 -13.32 -9.09
C CYS A 11 4.78 -13.09 -9.95
N LYS A 12 4.61 -12.82 -11.25
CA LYS A 12 5.72 -12.54 -12.18
C LYS A 12 6.34 -11.16 -12.01
N GLN A 13 5.71 -10.29 -11.23
CA GLN A 13 6.13 -8.90 -11.00
C GLN A 13 6.51 -8.66 -9.54
N LEU A 14 6.70 -9.74 -8.76
CA LEU A 14 7.36 -9.61 -7.46
C LEU A 14 8.81 -9.18 -7.69
N LEU A 15 9.28 -8.30 -6.80
CA LEU A 15 10.60 -7.70 -6.86
C LEU A 15 11.49 -8.26 -5.76
N ASP A 16 12.80 -8.20 -5.98
CA ASP A 16 13.75 -8.46 -4.91
C ASP A 16 13.74 -7.29 -3.92
N PRO A 17 13.96 -7.53 -2.60
CA PRO A 17 13.90 -6.49 -1.58
C PRO A 17 14.78 -5.26 -1.90
N ASP A 18 15.94 -5.49 -2.50
CA ASP A 18 16.91 -4.45 -2.85
C ASP A 18 16.44 -3.52 -3.99
N GLU A 19 15.45 -3.95 -4.78
CA GLU A 19 14.94 -3.19 -5.92
C GLU A 19 13.81 -2.21 -5.54
N VAL A 20 13.16 -2.40 -4.39
CA VAL A 20 11.91 -1.68 -4.06
C VAL A 20 12.14 -0.30 -3.45
N ASP A 21 13.28 -0.11 -2.79
CA ASP A 21 13.64 1.16 -2.14
C ASP A 21 14.68 1.96 -2.93
N VAL A 22 14.73 1.75 -4.25
CA VAL A 22 15.63 2.49 -5.14
C VAL A 22 15.01 3.84 -5.49
N VAL A 23 15.61 4.92 -4.96
CA VAL A 23 15.20 6.28 -5.32
C VAL A 23 15.62 6.57 -6.76
N HIS A 24 14.69 7.06 -7.58
CA HIS A 24 14.93 7.44 -8.97
C HIS A 24 15.97 8.57 -9.08
N PRO A 25 16.88 8.59 -10.08
CA PRO A 25 17.90 9.62 -10.22
C PRO A 25 17.37 11.06 -10.17
N LEU A 26 16.26 11.34 -10.87
CA LEU A 26 15.60 12.66 -10.84
C LEU A 26 15.15 13.09 -9.43
N ASP A 27 14.73 12.15 -8.59
CA ASP A 27 14.34 12.46 -7.20
C ASP A 27 15.57 12.71 -6.33
N ARG A 28 16.69 12.02 -6.60
CA ARG A 28 17.97 12.27 -5.93
C ARG A 28 18.54 13.65 -6.27
N GLU A 29 18.39 14.09 -7.52
CA GLU A 29 18.78 15.44 -7.96
C GLU A 29 18.01 16.55 -7.21
N ARG A 30 16.77 16.26 -6.78
CA ARG A 30 15.97 17.13 -5.90
C ARG A 30 16.35 17.00 -4.42
N GLY A 31 17.34 16.18 -4.09
CA GLY A 31 17.79 15.94 -2.73
C GLY A 31 16.83 15.09 -1.90
N ILE A 32 16.02 14.23 -2.54
CA ILE A 32 15.19 13.26 -1.84
C ILE A 32 16.07 12.07 -1.44
N THR A 33 16.17 11.84 -0.14
CA THR A 33 16.88 10.67 0.41
C THR A 33 16.00 9.42 0.37
N GLN A 34 16.59 8.25 0.54
CA GLN A 34 15.85 6.98 0.62
C GLN A 34 14.85 6.98 1.78
N GLU A 35 15.21 7.54 2.92
CA GLU A 35 14.31 7.65 4.07
C GLU A 35 13.14 8.60 3.79
N GLU A 36 13.41 9.75 3.16
CA GLU A 36 12.36 10.69 2.77
C GLU A 36 11.41 10.07 1.73
N PHE A 37 11.94 9.29 0.79
CA PHE A 37 11.13 8.54 -0.18
C PHE A 37 10.18 7.56 0.51
N ARG A 38 10.66 6.81 1.52
CA ARG A 38 9.83 5.94 2.36
C ARG A 38 8.76 6.72 3.11
N LEU A 39 9.11 7.85 3.72
CA LEU A 39 8.17 8.72 4.43
C LEU A 39 7.05 9.23 3.51
N VAL A 40 7.37 9.59 2.27
CA VAL A 40 6.36 9.97 1.27
C VAL A 40 5.42 8.80 0.94
N LYS A 41 5.96 7.58 0.73
CA LYS A 41 5.13 6.37 0.50
C LYS A 41 4.17 6.11 1.67
N ILE A 42 4.65 6.21 2.90
CA ILE A 42 3.85 6.03 4.12
C ILE A 42 2.76 7.11 4.21
N HIS A 43 3.13 8.36 4.02
CA HIS A 43 2.20 9.50 4.09
C HIS A 43 1.10 9.41 3.03
N MET A 44 1.47 9.07 1.79
CA MET A 44 0.50 8.96 0.69
C MET A 44 -0.40 7.74 0.84
N SER A 45 0.11 6.63 1.41
CA SER A 45 -0.74 5.48 1.77
C SER A 45 -1.83 5.88 2.77
N PHE A 46 -1.50 6.74 3.74
CA PHE A 46 -2.48 7.30 4.68
C PHE A 46 -3.48 8.25 3.98
N TYR A 47 -3.03 9.05 3.00
CA TYR A 47 -3.92 9.91 2.21
C TYR A 47 -4.91 9.11 1.35
N ILE A 48 -4.45 8.03 0.71
CA ILE A 48 -5.32 7.09 -0.01
C ILE A 48 -6.41 6.58 0.93
N TRP A 49 -6.03 6.11 2.12
CA TRP A 49 -6.99 5.62 3.12
C TRP A 49 -7.99 6.71 3.54
N LYS A 50 -7.52 7.91 3.89
CA LYS A 50 -8.38 9.03 4.29
C LYS A 50 -9.39 9.42 3.20
N LEU A 51 -8.93 9.53 1.96
CA LEU A 51 -9.79 9.86 0.83
C LEU A 51 -10.81 8.74 0.56
N ALA A 52 -10.37 7.47 0.65
CA ALA A 52 -11.22 6.30 0.52
C ALA A 52 -12.36 6.24 1.54
N GLN A 53 -12.13 6.70 2.78
CA GLN A 53 -13.18 6.83 3.80
C GLN A 53 -14.27 7.82 3.37
N GLN A 54 -13.91 8.93 2.71
CA GLN A 54 -14.88 9.91 2.24
C GLN A 54 -15.75 9.38 1.10
N VAL A 55 -15.14 8.65 0.16
CA VAL A 55 -15.86 8.02 -0.96
C VAL A 55 -16.49 6.67 -0.63
N LYS A 56 -16.32 6.18 0.61
CA LYS A 56 -16.93 4.96 1.16
C LYS A 56 -16.67 3.70 0.33
N VAL A 57 -15.43 3.51 -0.12
CA VAL A 57 -15.04 2.28 -0.85
C VAL A 57 -14.65 1.14 0.10
N ARG A 58 -14.70 -0.09 -0.41
CA ARG A 58 -14.32 -1.30 0.34
C ARG A 58 -12.80 -1.35 0.56
N GLN A 59 -12.37 -2.02 1.63
CA GLN A 59 -10.94 -2.18 1.97
C GLN A 59 -10.09 -2.74 0.82
N ARG A 60 -10.65 -3.66 0.03
CA ARG A 60 -9.97 -4.22 -1.14
C ARG A 60 -9.58 -3.16 -2.16
N VAL A 61 -10.44 -2.17 -2.42
CA VAL A 61 -10.14 -1.04 -3.32
C VAL A 61 -8.98 -0.21 -2.79
N ILE A 62 -8.94 0.02 -1.48
CA ILE A 62 -7.86 0.76 -0.81
C ILE A 62 -6.53 0.02 -0.98
N ALA A 63 -6.53 -1.28 -0.71
CA ALA A 63 -5.36 -2.13 -0.88
C ALA A 63 -4.84 -2.15 -2.32
N THR A 64 -5.73 -2.27 -3.31
CA THR A 64 -5.37 -2.19 -4.73
C THR A 64 -4.79 -0.83 -5.10
N ALA A 65 -5.41 0.26 -4.64
CA ALA A 65 -4.93 1.62 -4.88
C ALA A 65 -3.53 1.84 -4.28
N THR A 66 -3.29 1.40 -3.04
CA THR A 66 -1.97 1.49 -2.40
C THR A 66 -0.94 0.62 -3.12
N THR A 67 -1.33 -0.56 -3.61
CA THR A 67 -0.43 -1.41 -4.40
C THR A 67 -0.05 -0.76 -5.73
N TYR A 68 -1.00 -0.14 -6.44
CA TYR A 68 -0.70 0.62 -7.66
C TYR A 68 0.24 1.78 -7.38
N PHE A 69 -0.02 2.54 -6.31
CA PHE A 69 0.84 3.65 -5.89
C PHE A 69 2.28 3.17 -5.70
N ARG A 70 2.47 2.08 -4.96
CA ARG A 70 3.80 1.50 -4.73
C ARG A 70 4.48 1.04 -6.01
N ARG A 71 3.77 0.27 -6.86
CA ARG A 71 4.30 -0.19 -8.15
C ARG A 71 4.76 0.96 -9.04
N VAL A 72 3.99 2.05 -9.12
CA VAL A 72 4.35 3.20 -9.96
C VAL A 72 5.69 3.79 -9.56
N TYR A 73 5.95 3.95 -8.26
CA TYR A 73 7.21 4.54 -7.77
C TYR A 73 8.41 3.57 -7.75
N THR A 74 8.22 2.30 -8.11
CA THR A 74 9.37 1.43 -8.44
C THR A 74 9.98 1.76 -9.81
N ARG A 75 9.24 2.48 -10.66
CA ARG A 75 9.62 2.73 -12.06
C ARG A 75 9.62 4.20 -12.46
N LYS A 76 8.81 5.03 -11.79
CA LYS A 76 8.62 6.45 -12.10
C LYS A 76 9.10 7.31 -10.94
N SER A 77 9.57 8.50 -11.29
CA SER A 77 10.00 9.52 -10.33
C SER A 77 8.82 10.23 -9.67
N MET A 78 8.94 10.55 -8.38
CA MET A 78 7.98 11.42 -7.66
C MET A 78 7.97 12.85 -8.19
N THR A 79 9.06 13.27 -8.82
CA THR A 79 9.16 14.57 -9.50
C THR A 79 8.35 14.61 -10.79
N GLU A 80 8.35 13.54 -11.57
CA GLU A 80 7.57 13.45 -12.81
C GLU A 80 6.09 13.15 -12.56
N TYR A 81 5.83 12.26 -11.60
CA TYR A 81 4.52 11.79 -11.22
C TYR A 81 4.24 12.31 -9.81
N ASP A 82 3.63 13.50 -9.70
CA ASP A 82 3.35 14.13 -8.40
C ASP A 82 2.51 13.19 -7.51
N PRO A 83 3.02 12.76 -6.34
CA PRO A 83 2.30 11.90 -5.41
C PRO A 83 0.94 12.43 -4.96
N ARG A 84 0.75 13.76 -4.97
CA ARG A 84 -0.53 14.41 -4.64
C ARG A 84 -1.61 14.09 -5.67
N LEU A 85 -1.24 13.98 -6.96
CA LEU A 85 -2.16 13.64 -8.06
C LEU A 85 -2.22 12.12 -8.30
N VAL A 86 -1.12 11.41 -8.12
CA VAL A 86 -1.09 9.94 -8.25
C VAL A 86 -1.99 9.28 -7.21
N THR A 87 -1.98 9.75 -5.96
CA THR A 87 -2.82 9.21 -4.86
C THR A 87 -4.31 9.09 -5.22
N PRO A 88 -5.03 10.16 -5.57
CA PRO A 88 -6.44 10.08 -5.95
C PRO A 88 -6.65 9.33 -7.26
N THR A 89 -5.70 9.37 -8.19
CA THR A 89 -5.80 8.68 -9.47
C THR A 89 -5.66 7.16 -9.31
N CYS A 90 -4.76 6.69 -8.43
CA CYS A 90 -4.67 5.28 -8.05
C CYS A 90 -5.98 4.79 -7.43
N LEU A 91 -6.61 5.60 -6.57
CA LEU A 91 -7.92 5.27 -5.99
C LEU A 91 -9.02 5.20 -7.05
N TYR A 92 -9.02 6.14 -8.00
CA TYR A 92 -9.94 6.14 -9.14
C TYR A 92 -9.77 4.87 -10.00
N LEU A 93 -8.54 4.58 -10.43
CA LEU A 93 -8.23 3.42 -11.26
C LEU A 93 -8.54 2.10 -10.55
N ALA A 94 -8.13 1.97 -9.28
CA ALA A 94 -8.42 0.79 -8.47
C ALA A 94 -9.92 0.57 -8.26
N SER A 95 -10.70 1.64 -8.11
CA SER A 95 -12.16 1.50 -8.01
C SER A 95 -12.74 0.84 -9.25
N LYS A 96 -12.29 1.20 -10.46
CA LYS A 96 -12.72 0.58 -11.71
C LYS A 96 -12.26 -0.87 -11.82
N ALA A 97 -11.00 -1.15 -11.48
CA ALA A 97 -10.43 -2.50 -11.52
C ALA A 97 -11.10 -3.49 -10.56
N GLU A 98 -11.58 -3.00 -9.41
CA GLU A 98 -12.28 -3.78 -8.37
C GLU A 98 -13.81 -3.68 -8.48
N GLU A 99 -14.33 -3.27 -9.64
CA GLU A 99 -15.77 -3.19 -9.94
C GLU A 99 -16.56 -2.34 -8.91
N SER A 100 -15.96 -1.23 -8.47
CA SER A 100 -16.55 -0.22 -7.59
C SER A 100 -16.75 1.10 -8.34
N THR A 101 -17.84 1.81 -8.03
CA THR A 101 -18.18 3.05 -8.72
C THR A 101 -17.71 4.27 -7.93
N VAL A 102 -16.57 4.86 -8.32
CA VAL A 102 -16.13 6.17 -7.81
C VAL A 102 -16.09 7.17 -8.96
N GLN A 103 -16.80 8.28 -8.82
CA GLN A 103 -16.79 9.35 -9.80
C GLN A 103 -15.58 10.29 -9.56
N ALA A 104 -14.85 10.65 -10.62
CA ALA A 104 -13.72 11.57 -10.53
C ALA A 104 -14.11 12.93 -9.92
N ARG A 105 -15.33 13.42 -10.21
CA ARG A 105 -15.88 14.65 -9.61
C ARG A 105 -15.92 14.59 -8.08
N LEU A 106 -16.22 13.43 -7.51
CA LEU A 106 -16.31 13.24 -6.06
C LEU A 106 -14.90 13.28 -5.43
N LEU A 107 -13.91 12.70 -6.11
CA LEU A 107 -12.51 12.75 -5.67
C LEU A 107 -12.00 14.19 -5.65
N VAL A 108 -12.16 14.94 -6.75
CA VAL A 108 -11.81 16.37 -6.82
C VAL A 108 -12.46 17.17 -5.69
N PHE A 109 -13.76 16.93 -5.45
CA PHE A 109 -14.49 17.60 -4.37
C PHE A 109 -13.88 17.32 -2.99
N TYR A 110 -13.63 16.06 -2.64
CA TYR A 110 -13.10 15.71 -1.32
C TYR A 110 -11.65 16.12 -1.15
N ILE A 111 -10.82 16.05 -2.19
CA ILE A 111 -9.43 16.52 -2.13
C ILE A 111 -9.41 18.01 -1.75
N LYS A 112 -10.19 18.84 -2.47
CA LYS A 112 -10.30 20.28 -2.19
C LYS A 112 -10.84 20.57 -0.78
N LYS A 113 -11.75 19.72 -0.28
CA LYS A 113 -12.33 19.87 1.06
C LYS A 113 -11.35 19.49 2.18
N MET A 114 -10.55 18.44 1.97
CA MET A 114 -9.65 17.89 2.98
C MET A 114 -8.32 18.64 3.03
N TRP A 115 -7.82 19.07 1.88
CA TRP A 115 -6.55 19.77 1.74
C TRP A 115 -6.78 21.11 1.03
N PRO A 116 -6.94 22.21 1.80
CA PRO A 116 -7.26 23.54 1.25
C PRO A 116 -6.09 24.19 0.49
N ASP A 117 -4.90 23.61 0.58
CA ASP A 117 -3.68 24.06 -0.10
C ASP A 117 -3.84 24.03 -1.63
N GLU A 118 -3.38 25.09 -2.30
CA GLU A 118 -3.40 25.26 -3.76
C GLU A 118 -2.77 24.06 -4.49
N ARG A 119 -1.77 23.42 -3.88
CA ARG A 119 -1.05 22.26 -4.46
C ARG A 119 -1.92 21.01 -4.64
N TYR A 120 -3.10 20.98 -4.03
CA TYR A 120 -4.08 19.89 -4.16
C TYR A 120 -5.27 20.25 -5.06
N ARG A 121 -5.24 21.41 -5.74
CA ARG A 121 -6.30 21.83 -6.66
C ARG A 121 -6.15 21.17 -8.02
N PHE A 122 -6.64 19.94 -8.10
CA PHE A 122 -6.73 19.17 -9.34
C PHE A 122 -8.11 19.28 -9.97
N GLU A 123 -8.15 19.30 -11.30
CA GLU A 123 -9.36 19.18 -12.09
C GLU A 123 -9.61 17.73 -12.51
N ILE A 124 -10.82 17.44 -12.99
CA ILE A 124 -11.16 16.10 -13.50
C ILE A 124 -10.21 15.69 -14.63
N LYS A 125 -9.84 16.63 -15.52
CA LYS A 125 -8.91 16.37 -16.63
C LYS A 125 -7.56 15.85 -16.14
N ASP A 126 -7.06 16.37 -15.01
CA ASP A 126 -5.77 15.97 -14.46
C ASP A 126 -5.78 14.52 -13.99
N ILE A 127 -6.88 14.09 -13.37
CA ILE A 127 -7.07 12.69 -12.94
C ILE A 127 -7.15 11.77 -14.16
N LEU A 128 -7.85 12.16 -15.21
CA LEU A 128 -8.01 11.34 -16.42
C LEU A 128 -6.69 11.24 -17.22
N GLU A 129 -5.92 12.33 -17.32
CA GLU A 129 -4.61 12.32 -17.94
C GLU A 129 -3.62 11.48 -17.14
N MET A 130 -3.59 11.65 -15.81
CA MET A 130 -2.73 10.85 -14.94
C MET A 130 -3.13 9.37 -15.00
N GLU A 131 -4.41 9.05 -15.11
CA GLU A 131 -4.86 7.66 -15.22
C GLU A 131 -4.22 6.94 -16.40
N MET A 132 -4.17 7.58 -17.57
CA MET A 132 -3.51 7.01 -18.75
C MET A 132 -2.03 6.76 -18.48
N LYS A 133 -1.35 7.71 -17.82
CA LYS A 133 0.05 7.56 -17.42
C LYS A 133 0.28 6.44 -16.41
N LEU A 134 -0.66 6.22 -15.49
CA LEU A 134 -0.59 5.13 -14.50
C LEU A 134 -0.80 3.76 -15.15
N LEU A 135 -1.74 3.65 -16.09
CA LEU A 135 -1.97 2.42 -16.85
C LEU A 135 -0.70 1.95 -17.56
N GLU A 136 -0.02 2.90 -18.23
CA GLU A 136 1.27 2.64 -18.88
C GLU A 136 2.36 2.28 -17.87
N ALA A 137 2.50 3.02 -16.77
CA ALA A 137 3.51 2.74 -15.74
C ALA A 137 3.34 1.36 -15.08
N LEU A 138 2.10 0.86 -15.00
CA LEU A 138 1.75 -0.45 -14.45
C LEU A 138 1.82 -1.59 -15.47
N ASP A 139 2.22 -1.32 -16.73
CA ASP A 139 2.12 -2.26 -17.86
C ASP A 139 0.72 -2.91 -17.96
N TYR A 140 -0.33 -2.19 -17.59
CA TYR A 140 -1.71 -2.69 -17.55
C TYR A 140 -1.93 -3.92 -16.63
N TYR A 141 -1.01 -4.22 -15.72
CA TYR A 141 -1.15 -5.30 -14.73
C TYR A 141 -2.04 -4.88 -13.55
N LEU A 142 -3.35 -4.85 -13.81
CA LEU A 142 -4.35 -4.34 -12.86
C LEU A 142 -4.82 -5.36 -11.81
N VAL A 143 -4.72 -6.66 -12.08
CA VAL A 143 -5.17 -7.68 -11.12
C VAL A 143 -4.18 -7.80 -9.96
N VAL A 144 -4.65 -7.54 -8.74
CA VAL A 144 -3.87 -7.67 -7.50
C VAL A 144 -4.49 -8.76 -6.63
N TYR A 145 -3.62 -9.54 -5.99
CA TYR A 145 -4.00 -10.55 -4.99
C TYR A 145 -3.62 -10.00 -3.63
N HIS A 146 -4.52 -10.11 -2.66
CA HIS A 146 -4.35 -9.50 -1.34
C HIS A 146 -4.29 -10.56 -0.24
N PRO A 147 -3.61 -10.28 0.89
CA PRO A 147 -3.50 -11.21 2.01
C PRO A 147 -4.84 -11.49 2.72
N TYR A 148 -5.88 -10.67 2.51
CA TYR A 148 -7.17 -10.82 3.20
C TYR A 148 -7.85 -12.17 2.99
N ARG A 149 -7.86 -12.67 1.74
CA ARG A 149 -8.48 -13.97 1.43
C ARG A 149 -7.71 -15.14 2.05
N PRO A 150 -6.39 -15.30 1.83
CA PRO A 150 -5.64 -16.37 2.48
C PRO A 150 -5.64 -16.22 4.00
N LEU A 151 -5.63 -15.01 4.57
CA LEU A 151 -5.73 -14.79 6.01
C LEU A 151 -6.96 -15.48 6.61
N LEU A 152 -8.15 -15.22 6.05
CA LEU A 152 -9.40 -15.82 6.56
C LEU A 152 -9.40 -17.35 6.41
N GLN A 153 -8.85 -17.86 5.30
CA GLN A 153 -8.75 -19.30 5.06
C GLN A 153 -7.80 -19.98 6.05
N LEU A 154 -6.65 -19.37 6.33
CA LEU A 154 -5.64 -19.89 7.26
C LEU A 154 -6.11 -19.83 8.71
N LEU A 155 -6.79 -18.75 9.13
CA LEU A 155 -7.37 -18.67 10.46
C LEU A 155 -8.50 -19.69 10.68
N GLN A 156 -9.27 -19.97 9.63
CA GLN A 156 -10.30 -21.01 9.67
C GLN A 156 -9.67 -22.41 9.75
N ASP A 157 -8.61 -22.66 8.99
CA ASP A 157 -7.84 -23.92 9.00
C ASP A 157 -7.18 -24.17 10.37
N ALA A 158 -6.59 -23.14 10.97
CA ALA A 158 -6.03 -23.19 12.32
C ALA A 158 -7.11 -23.36 13.41
N ASN A 159 -8.38 -23.12 13.09
CA ASN A 159 -9.49 -23.03 14.04
C ASN A 159 -9.30 -21.93 15.11
N ILE A 160 -8.73 -20.78 14.72
CA ILE A 160 -8.40 -19.65 15.60
C ILE A 160 -9.06 -18.38 15.10
N THR A 161 -10.37 -18.25 15.31
CA THR A 161 -11.16 -17.12 14.79
C THR A 161 -11.00 -15.85 15.63
N ASP A 162 -10.57 -15.96 16.88
CA ASP A 162 -10.39 -14.83 17.82
C ASP A 162 -9.23 -13.91 17.44
N LEU A 163 -8.26 -14.39 16.64
CA LEU A 163 -7.17 -13.56 16.10
C LEU A 163 -7.58 -12.70 14.90
N THR A 164 -8.76 -12.95 14.30
CA THR A 164 -9.16 -12.34 13.02
C THR A 164 -9.04 -10.83 13.01
N GLN A 165 -9.57 -10.15 14.03
CA GLN A 165 -9.55 -8.68 14.08
C GLN A 165 -8.11 -8.13 14.20
N CYS A 166 -7.27 -8.77 15.01
CA CYS A 166 -5.89 -8.35 15.22
C CYS A 166 -5.06 -8.58 13.95
N ALA A 167 -5.12 -9.78 13.37
CA ALA A 167 -4.39 -10.12 12.15
C ALA A 167 -4.87 -9.30 10.95
N TRP A 168 -6.16 -9.00 10.86
CA TRP A 168 -6.69 -8.11 9.82
C TRP A 168 -6.16 -6.68 9.95
N GLY A 169 -6.04 -6.18 11.19
CA GLY A 169 -5.40 -4.89 11.48
C GLY A 169 -3.95 -4.86 10.99
N LEU A 170 -3.17 -5.89 11.34
CA LEU A 170 -1.79 -6.05 10.89
C LEU A 170 -1.69 -6.07 9.35
N VAL A 171 -2.55 -6.82 8.65
CA VAL A 171 -2.58 -6.84 7.17
C VAL A 171 -2.90 -5.45 6.58
N ASN A 172 -3.71 -4.62 7.23
CA ASN A 172 -3.92 -3.25 6.75
C ASN A 172 -2.67 -2.39 6.91
N ASP A 173 -1.87 -2.67 7.94
CA ASP A 173 -0.64 -1.94 8.22
C ASP A 173 0.51 -2.36 7.30
N THR A 174 0.53 -3.60 6.79
CA THR A 174 1.54 -4.04 5.81
C THR A 174 1.51 -3.23 4.52
N TYR A 175 0.38 -2.61 4.16
CA TYR A 175 0.30 -1.72 2.98
C TYR A 175 1.01 -0.37 3.19
N LYS A 176 1.47 -0.07 4.41
CA LYS A 176 2.36 1.06 4.71
C LYS A 176 3.83 0.72 4.42
N MET A 177 4.12 -0.56 4.17
CA MET A 177 5.42 -1.12 3.78
C MET A 177 5.34 -1.65 2.35
N ASP A 178 6.47 -2.12 1.82
CA ASP A 178 6.58 -2.64 0.46
C ASP A 178 6.41 -4.16 0.35
N LEU A 179 5.99 -4.81 1.44
CA LEU A 179 5.78 -6.26 1.53
C LEU A 179 4.95 -6.84 0.38
N ILE A 180 3.92 -6.13 -0.08
CA ILE A 180 3.05 -6.57 -1.18
C ILE A 180 3.76 -6.65 -2.55
N LEU A 181 4.90 -5.98 -2.70
CA LEU A 181 5.72 -6.02 -3.90
C LEU A 181 6.76 -7.14 -3.86
N ILE A 182 7.11 -7.63 -2.68
CA ILE A 182 8.22 -8.57 -2.47
C ILE A 182 7.68 -9.98 -2.25
N TYR A 183 6.63 -10.12 -1.44
CA TYR A 183 6.19 -11.42 -0.95
C TYR A 183 4.82 -11.84 -1.50
N PRO A 184 4.60 -13.15 -1.72
CA PRO A 184 3.28 -13.69 -1.99
C PRO A 184 2.27 -13.33 -0.87
N PRO A 185 1.02 -13.00 -1.20
CA PRO A 185 0.05 -12.52 -0.21
C PRO A 185 -0.23 -13.49 0.95
N TYR A 186 -0.08 -14.81 0.75
CA TYR A 186 -0.26 -15.78 1.82
C TYR A 186 0.88 -15.76 2.85
N MET A 187 2.12 -15.45 2.44
CA MET A 187 3.26 -15.32 3.35
C MET A 187 3.08 -14.11 4.27
N ILE A 188 2.59 -13.00 3.72
CA ILE A 188 2.23 -11.81 4.50
C ILE A 188 1.13 -12.16 5.51
N ALA A 189 0.10 -12.92 5.08
CA ALA A 189 -0.96 -13.36 5.98
C ALA A 189 -0.43 -14.24 7.13
N LEU A 190 0.46 -15.20 6.84
CA LEU A 190 1.10 -16.05 7.84
C LEU A 190 1.90 -15.22 8.86
N ALA A 191 2.67 -14.24 8.39
CA ALA A 191 3.43 -13.34 9.28
C ALA A 191 2.51 -12.51 10.19
N CYS A 192 1.38 -12.03 9.67
CA CYS A 192 0.37 -11.34 10.48
C CYS A 192 -0.30 -12.26 11.50
N ILE A 193 -0.60 -13.53 11.14
CA ILE A 193 -1.13 -14.52 12.08
C ILE A 193 -0.09 -14.82 13.18
N TYR A 194 1.18 -14.98 12.80
CA TYR A 194 2.27 -15.25 13.74
C TYR A 194 2.39 -14.13 14.79
N ILE A 195 2.47 -12.87 14.35
CA ILE A 195 2.51 -11.71 15.25
C ILE A 195 1.24 -11.67 16.13
N ALA A 196 0.05 -11.82 15.53
CA ALA A 196 -1.20 -11.79 16.29
C ALA A 196 -1.28 -12.88 17.35
N SER A 197 -0.75 -14.07 17.06
CA SER A 197 -0.72 -15.21 17.98
C SER A 197 0.16 -14.90 19.19
N VAL A 198 1.34 -14.35 18.96
CA VAL A 198 2.26 -13.92 20.04
C VAL A 198 1.62 -12.81 20.87
N LEU A 199 0.99 -11.80 20.26
CA LEU A 199 0.35 -10.69 20.98
C LEU A 199 -0.88 -11.10 21.82
N LYS A 200 -1.45 -12.28 21.56
CA LYS A 200 -2.64 -12.80 22.25
C LYS A 200 -2.35 -14.06 23.05
N ASP A 201 -1.08 -14.39 23.24
CA ASP A 201 -0.63 -15.58 23.96
C ASP A 201 -1.31 -16.87 23.45
N LYS A 202 -1.44 -17.01 22.13
CA LYS A 202 -2.02 -18.19 21.46
C LYS A 202 -0.92 -19.11 20.97
N ASP A 203 -0.94 -20.35 21.44
CA ASP A 203 -0.06 -21.39 20.92
C ASP A 203 -0.53 -21.85 19.54
N THR A 204 0.29 -21.61 18.54
CA THR A 204 0.06 -21.96 17.13
C THR A 204 1.19 -22.82 16.56
N THR A 205 2.09 -23.30 17.43
CA THR A 205 3.35 -23.93 17.03
C THR A 205 3.11 -25.18 16.18
N ALA A 206 2.26 -26.10 16.66
CA ALA A 206 1.93 -27.33 15.94
C ALA A 206 1.29 -27.05 14.57
N TRP A 207 0.38 -26.06 14.49
CA TRP A 207 -0.24 -25.68 13.23
C TRP A 207 0.79 -25.12 12.23
N PHE A 208 1.71 -24.25 12.67
CA PHE A 208 2.79 -23.75 11.82
C PHE A 208 3.76 -24.85 11.36
N GLU A 209 4.03 -25.87 12.18
CA GLU A 209 4.87 -27.01 11.80
C GLU A 209 4.23 -27.90 10.72
N GLU A 210 2.89 -28.02 10.74
CA GLU A 210 2.14 -28.74 9.70
C GLU A 210 2.11 -27.99 8.36
N LEU A 211 2.21 -26.65 8.41
CA LEU A 211 2.33 -25.83 7.22
C LEU A 211 3.69 -26.06 6.56
N ARG A 212 3.68 -26.51 5.30
CA ARG A 212 4.88 -26.61 4.45
C ARG A 212 5.34 -25.22 3.95
N ALA A 213 5.39 -24.24 4.84
CA ALA A 213 5.80 -22.87 4.57
C ALA A 213 7.21 -22.62 5.10
N ASP A 214 7.96 -21.72 4.46
CA ASP A 214 9.28 -21.34 4.93
C ASP A 214 9.17 -20.35 6.11
N MET A 215 9.42 -20.87 7.31
CA MET A 215 9.35 -20.07 8.54
C MET A 215 10.43 -18.99 8.63
N ASN A 216 11.53 -19.09 7.87
CA ASN A 216 12.51 -18.00 7.81
C ASN A 216 11.94 -16.77 7.10
N VAL A 217 11.18 -16.99 6.02
CA VAL A 217 10.48 -15.92 5.29
C VAL A 217 9.41 -15.28 6.18
N VAL A 218 8.60 -16.10 6.86
CA VAL A 218 7.58 -15.61 7.80
C VAL A 218 8.23 -14.75 8.90
N LYS A 219 9.33 -15.23 9.50
CA LYS A 219 10.09 -14.49 10.50
C LYS A 219 10.62 -13.16 9.98
N ASN A 220 11.20 -13.14 8.78
CA ASN A 220 11.74 -11.91 8.18
C ASN A 220 10.64 -10.85 7.98
N ILE A 221 9.49 -11.26 7.42
CA ILE A 221 8.33 -10.38 7.28
C ILE A 221 7.85 -9.88 8.65
N SER A 222 7.80 -10.76 9.65
CA SER A 222 7.39 -10.37 11.00
C SER A 222 8.34 -9.36 11.63
N ILE A 223 9.65 -9.53 11.48
CA ILE A 223 10.65 -8.56 11.97
C ILE A 223 10.47 -7.21 11.28
N GLU A 224 10.33 -7.19 9.95
CA GLU A 224 10.10 -5.96 9.20
C GLU A 224 8.84 -5.20 9.66
N ILE A 225 7.76 -5.94 9.95
CA ILE A 225 6.52 -5.35 10.49
C ILE A 225 6.75 -4.73 11.87
N LEU A 226 7.47 -5.42 12.76
CA LEU A 226 7.74 -4.94 14.11
C LEU A 226 8.70 -3.73 14.10
N ASP A 227 9.77 -3.79 13.30
CA ASP A 227 10.73 -2.70 13.11
C ASP A 227 10.03 -1.44 12.59
N PHE A 228 9.05 -1.60 11.69
CA PHE A 228 8.24 -0.49 11.22
C PHE A 228 7.45 0.19 12.34
N TYR A 229 6.83 -0.57 13.24
CA TYR A 229 6.08 -0.01 14.37
C TYR A 229 7.00 0.76 15.31
N ASP A 230 8.19 0.22 15.60
CA ASP A 230 9.17 0.85 16.49
C ASP A 230 9.76 2.13 15.88
N THR A 231 10.02 2.11 14.57
CA THR A 231 10.67 3.22 13.85
C THR A 231 9.74 4.41 13.63
N TYR A 232 8.54 4.18 13.09
CA TYR A 232 7.72 5.28 12.56
C TYR A 232 6.66 5.81 13.53
N LYS A 233 6.20 5.00 14.50
CA LYS A 233 5.22 5.38 15.54
C LYS A 233 4.08 6.26 15.02
N ILE A 234 3.41 5.78 13.98
CA ILE A 234 2.41 6.53 13.21
C ILE A 234 1.13 6.71 14.02
N ASP A 235 0.60 7.93 14.06
CA ASP A 235 -0.69 8.20 14.69
C ASP A 235 -1.81 7.61 13.82
N PRO A 236 -2.70 6.74 14.34
CA PRO A 236 -3.76 6.12 13.54
C PRO A 236 -4.76 7.12 12.94
N GLN A 237 -4.94 8.29 13.56
CA GLN A 237 -5.89 9.32 13.13
C GLN A 237 -5.24 10.43 12.31
N LYS A 238 -3.97 10.77 12.59
CA LYS A 238 -3.26 11.90 11.99
C LYS A 238 -2.19 11.49 10.98
N GLY A 239 -1.72 10.25 11.00
CA GLY A 239 -0.64 9.79 10.16
C GLY A 239 0.73 10.23 10.68
N LEU A 240 1.66 10.51 9.76
CA LEU A 240 2.96 11.08 10.10
C LEU A 240 2.83 12.55 10.52
N LEU A 241 3.75 13.02 11.36
CA LEU A 241 3.80 14.43 11.78
C LEU A 241 4.06 15.37 10.60
N ASP A 242 3.26 16.42 10.48
CA ASP A 242 3.34 17.40 9.39
C ASP A 242 4.73 18.07 9.30
N GLU A 243 5.39 18.28 10.44
CA GLU A 243 6.75 18.84 10.52
C GLU A 243 7.80 17.96 9.81
N LYS A 244 7.61 16.64 9.82
CA LYS A 244 8.52 15.71 9.13
C LYS A 244 8.26 15.68 7.62
N ILE A 245 6.99 15.76 7.21
CA ILE A 245 6.61 15.53 5.81
C ILE A 245 6.58 16.78 4.95
N ASN A 246 6.19 17.94 5.51
CA ASN A 246 6.06 19.19 4.76
C ASN A 246 7.37 19.63 4.09
N PRO A 247 8.54 19.56 4.75
CA PRO A 247 9.82 19.89 4.11
C PRO A 247 10.11 19.01 2.89
N ILE A 248 9.79 17.72 2.98
CA ILE A 248 9.99 16.74 1.91
C ILE A 248 9.06 17.04 0.74
N MET A 249 7.78 17.24 1.02
CA MET A 249 6.76 17.56 0.02
C MET A 249 7.00 18.90 -0.69
N ASN A 250 7.75 19.82 -0.06
CA ASN A 250 8.17 21.08 -0.68
C ASN A 250 9.33 20.91 -1.69
N LYS A 251 10.10 19.82 -1.62
CA LYS A 251 11.14 19.51 -2.62
C LYS A 251 10.54 19.08 -3.96
N LEU A 252 9.35 18.48 -3.91
CA LEU A 252 8.61 18.03 -5.08
C LEU A 252 7.98 19.22 -5.83
N PRO A 253 7.92 19.16 -7.17
CA PRO A 253 7.34 20.23 -7.96
C PRO A 253 5.87 20.42 -7.59
N SER A 254 5.45 21.67 -7.43
CA SER A 254 4.04 22.04 -7.47
C SER A 254 3.65 22.34 -8.91
N LYS A 255 2.42 21.98 -9.30
CA LYS A 255 1.82 22.42 -10.55
C LYS A 255 1.96 23.96 -10.64
N ALA A 256 2.54 24.45 -11.73
CA ALA A 256 2.59 25.87 -12.07
C ALA A 256 1.22 26.35 -12.56
#